data_AF-A0A415X4G0-F1
#
_entry.id   AF-A0A415X4G0-F1
#
_cell.length_a   1.000
_cell.length_b   1.000
_cell.length_c   1.000
_cell.angle_alpha   90.00
_cell.angle_beta   90.00
_cell.angle_gamma   90.00
#
_symmetry.space_group_name_H-M   'P 1'
#
loop_
_entity.id
_entity.type
_entity.pdbx_description
1 polymer ?
#
loop_
_entity_poly.entity_id
_entity_poly.type
_entity_poly.pdbx_seq_one_letter_code
_entity_poly.pdbx_strand_id
1 'polypeptide(L)'
;MFLYVLEKIDPEYAYRLLENEEKPGWLCMPKAGATTIWEDWEGPNSDNGKGGGIASLNHYSKGAVCEWVFDEMCGIKMAGENRFKIAPVPGGHFSHAGMTYDSVYGKVGCSWKKYADGTYAYHILVPPNTTAEVSLPGCKAQTLPAGEYDL
;
A
#
# COMPACT_ATOMS: atom_id res chain seq x y z
N MET A 1 6.84 -4.14 10.03
CA MET A 1 7.26 -2.95 9.27
C MET A 1 6.75 -1.67 9.96
N PHE A 2 7.51 -0.56 9.94
CA PHE A 2 7.20 0.66 10.71
C PHE A 2 5.87 1.35 10.36
N LEU A 3 5.45 1.28 9.09
CA LEU A 3 4.22 1.92 8.62
C LEU A 3 2.98 1.40 9.38
N TYR A 4 2.85 0.09 9.60
CA TYR A 4 1.75 -0.49 10.39
C TYR A 4 1.71 0.02 11.85
N VAL A 5 2.86 0.37 12.44
CA VAL A 5 2.91 0.90 13.81
C VAL A 5 2.45 2.35 13.81
N LEU A 6 2.94 3.14 12.85
CA LEU A 6 2.58 4.55 12.71
C LEU A 6 1.09 4.70 12.39
N GLU A 7 0.57 3.90 11.48
CA GLU A 7 -0.85 3.91 11.08
C GLU A 7 -1.79 3.66 12.25
N LYS A 8 -1.44 2.73 13.15
CA LYS A 8 -2.23 2.46 14.37
C LYS A 8 -2.29 3.63 15.34
N ILE A 9 -1.30 4.54 15.27
CA ILE A 9 -1.30 5.78 16.05
C ILE A 9 -2.12 6.82 15.28
N ASP A 10 -1.73 7.07 14.04
CA ASP A 10 -2.39 7.96 13.09
C ASP A 10 -1.96 7.58 11.65
N PRO A 11 -2.91 7.26 10.74
CA PRO A 11 -2.60 7.01 9.33
C PRO A 11 -1.74 8.11 8.69
N GLU A 12 -1.90 9.37 9.08
CA GLU A 12 -1.12 10.50 8.56
C GLU A 12 0.39 10.31 8.80
N TYR A 13 0.79 9.67 9.91
CA TYR A 13 2.20 9.42 10.20
C TYR A 13 2.81 8.37 9.28
N ALA A 14 2.05 7.33 8.93
CA ALA A 14 2.49 6.33 7.96
C ALA A 14 2.67 6.97 6.58
N TYR A 15 1.68 7.75 6.13
CA TYR A 15 1.75 8.47 4.86
C TYR A 15 2.91 9.48 4.82
N ARG A 16 3.11 10.27 5.88
CA ARG A 16 4.24 11.20 5.95
C ARG A 16 5.60 10.52 5.80
N LEU A 17 5.76 9.31 6.34
CA LEU A 17 6.99 8.53 6.18
C LEU A 17 7.10 7.92 4.78
N LEU A 18 5.99 7.41 4.22
CA LEU A 18 5.93 6.86 2.87
C LEU A 18 6.29 7.93 1.82
N GLU A 19 5.80 9.16 2.00
CA GLU A 19 5.98 10.30 1.10
C GLU A 19 7.28 11.09 1.36
N ASN A 20 8.11 10.66 2.32
CA ASN A 20 9.38 11.33 2.58
C ASN A 20 10.37 11.15 1.41
N GLU A 21 10.72 12.27 0.77
CA GLU A 21 11.69 12.35 -0.31
C GLU A 21 13.15 12.51 0.16
N GLU A 22 13.38 12.79 1.45
CA GLU A 22 14.71 13.01 2.01
C GLU A 22 15.33 11.70 2.53
N LYS A 23 16.65 11.63 2.58
CA LYS A 23 17.36 10.45 3.14
C LYS A 23 17.30 10.45 4.68
N PRO A 24 17.04 9.29 5.31
CA PRO A 24 16.61 8.03 4.72
C PRO A 24 15.09 8.02 4.38
N GLY A 25 14.72 7.57 3.17
CA GLY A 25 13.32 7.53 2.72
C GLY A 25 13.16 6.77 1.39
N TRP A 26 12.00 6.16 1.14
CA TRP A 26 11.79 5.39 -0.09
C TRP A 26 11.76 6.27 -1.33
N LEU A 27 11.14 7.46 -1.26
CA LEU A 27 11.05 8.37 -2.41
C LEU A 27 12.36 9.09 -2.71
N CYS A 28 13.35 9.05 -1.81
CA CYS A 28 14.68 9.58 -2.12
C CYS A 28 15.36 8.80 -3.27
N MET A 29 15.03 7.52 -3.44
CA MET A 29 15.59 6.66 -4.50
C MET A 29 15.08 7.08 -5.89
N PRO A 30 13.76 7.06 -6.20
CA PRO A 30 13.26 7.50 -7.50
C PRO A 30 13.54 8.98 -7.77
N LYS A 31 13.53 9.85 -6.74
CA LYS A 31 13.96 11.26 -6.88
C LYS A 31 15.40 11.40 -7.37
N ALA A 32 16.27 10.44 -7.02
CA ALA A 32 17.65 10.35 -7.48
C ALA A 32 17.82 9.48 -8.74
N GLY A 33 16.73 9.11 -9.43
CA GLY A 33 16.75 8.36 -10.70
C GLY A 33 16.82 6.84 -10.56
N ALA A 34 16.59 6.28 -9.37
CA ALA A 34 16.54 4.83 -9.18
C ALA A 34 15.35 4.21 -9.93
N THR A 35 15.59 3.08 -10.60
CA THR A 35 14.56 2.22 -11.21
C THR A 35 14.34 0.91 -10.46
N THR A 36 15.14 0.66 -9.42
CA THR A 36 15.08 -0.49 -8.51
C THR A 36 15.38 -0.02 -7.08
N ILE A 37 15.13 -0.87 -6.08
CA ILE A 37 15.37 -0.54 -4.66
C ILE A 37 16.85 -0.69 -4.33
N TRP A 38 17.43 0.27 -3.63
CA TRP A 38 18.84 0.24 -3.22
C TRP A 38 19.03 -0.45 -1.85
N GLU A 39 20.14 -1.17 -1.70
CA GLU A 39 20.56 -1.78 -0.43
C GLU A 39 20.84 -0.73 0.63
N ASP A 40 21.47 0.38 0.25
CA ASP A 40 21.80 1.51 1.11
C ASP A 40 21.06 2.79 0.68
N TRP A 41 20.73 3.69 1.61
CA TRP A 41 19.95 4.90 1.29
C TRP A 41 20.77 5.93 0.50
N GLU A 42 22.08 5.84 0.63
CA GLU A 42 23.09 6.68 0.01
C GLU A 42 23.22 6.36 -1.49
N GLY A 43 22.79 5.17 -1.92
CA GLY A 43 22.75 4.76 -3.32
C GLY A 43 24.15 4.73 -3.96
N PRO A 44 24.35 5.33 -5.14
CA PRO A 44 25.66 5.40 -5.79
C PRO A 44 26.77 6.08 -4.98
N ASN A 45 26.39 6.85 -3.95
CA ASN A 45 27.33 7.53 -3.04
C ASN A 45 27.60 6.73 -1.75
N SER A 46 27.07 5.50 -1.64
CA SER A 46 27.34 4.63 -0.50
C SER A 46 28.83 4.26 -0.45
N ASP A 47 29.39 4.29 0.75
CA ASP A 47 30.72 3.76 1.07
C ASP A 47 30.65 2.38 1.76
N ASN A 48 29.47 1.75 1.73
CA ASN A 48 29.11 0.53 2.45
C ASN A 48 29.39 0.61 3.97
N GLY A 49 29.33 1.83 4.53
CA GLY A 49 29.60 2.17 5.92
C GLY A 49 31.02 1.90 6.40
N LYS A 50 31.93 1.45 5.51
CA LYS A 50 33.24 0.87 5.87
C LYS A 50 34.33 1.04 4.80
N GLY A 51 34.14 1.92 3.81
CA GLY A 51 35.06 2.07 2.68
C GLY A 51 35.03 0.89 1.69
N GLY A 52 33.93 0.13 1.68
CA GLY A 52 33.76 -1.12 0.94
C GLY A 52 33.27 -0.98 -0.51
N GLY A 53 33.24 0.24 -1.05
CA GLY A 53 32.65 0.53 -2.36
C GLY A 53 31.13 0.70 -2.30
N ILE A 54 30.51 0.75 -3.48
CA ILE A 54 29.08 1.02 -3.63
C ILE A 54 28.26 -0.23 -3.25
N ALA A 55 27.27 -0.08 -2.36
CA ALA A 55 26.30 -1.13 -2.03
C ALA A 55 25.37 -1.47 -3.22
N SER A 56 24.68 -2.60 -3.18
CA SER A 56 23.83 -3.02 -4.31
C SER A 56 22.76 -1.98 -4.63
N LEU A 57 22.65 -1.61 -5.90
CA LEU A 57 21.59 -0.71 -6.39
C LEU A 57 20.33 -1.49 -6.83
N ASN A 58 20.25 -2.80 -6.56
CA ASN A 58 19.10 -3.64 -6.88
C ASN A 58 18.91 -4.72 -5.81
N HIS A 59 18.38 -4.29 -4.66
CA HIS A 59 18.22 -5.11 -3.46
C HIS A 59 16.79 -4.95 -2.90
N TYR A 60 15.99 -6.01 -3.02
CA TYR A 60 14.53 -5.94 -2.80
C TYR A 60 14.09 -5.68 -1.36
N SER A 61 14.98 -5.80 -0.36
CA SER A 61 14.60 -5.84 1.06
C SER A 61 13.75 -4.65 1.52
N LYS A 62 14.12 -3.42 1.13
CA LYS A 62 13.35 -2.21 1.45
C LYS A 62 12.07 -2.08 0.60
N GLY A 63 11.94 -2.87 -0.46
CA GLY A 63 10.71 -3.02 -1.25
C GLY A 63 9.58 -3.71 -0.49
N ALA A 64 9.84 -4.27 0.70
CA ALA A 64 8.79 -4.74 1.61
C ALA A 64 7.75 -3.65 1.95
N VAL A 65 8.07 -2.37 1.75
CA VAL A 65 7.12 -1.25 1.85
C VAL A 65 5.88 -1.43 0.98
N CYS A 66 6.02 -2.10 -0.17
CA CYS A 66 4.91 -2.35 -1.07
C CYS A 66 3.81 -3.20 -0.43
N GLU A 67 4.15 -4.07 0.53
CA GLU A 67 3.14 -4.83 1.29
C GLU A 67 2.14 -3.88 1.95
N TRP A 68 2.60 -2.82 2.64
CA TRP A 68 1.70 -1.85 3.27
C TRP A 68 0.86 -1.07 2.25
N VAL A 69 1.43 -0.76 1.08
CA VAL A 69 0.69 -0.12 -0.01
C VAL A 69 -0.46 -1.02 -0.48
N PHE A 70 -0.25 -2.32 -0.58
CA PHE A 70 -1.27 -3.27 -1.00
C PHE A 70 -2.29 -3.55 0.11
N ASP A 71 -1.78 -3.84 1.31
CA ASP A 71 -2.54 -4.33 2.44
C ASP A 71 -3.38 -3.24 3.13
N GLU A 72 -2.86 -2.00 3.19
CA GLU A 72 -3.48 -0.91 3.96
C GLU A 72 -3.94 0.22 3.04
N MET A 73 -3.05 0.83 2.24
CA MET A 73 -3.46 1.92 1.33
C MET A 73 -4.53 1.46 0.33
N CYS A 74 -4.36 0.28 -0.27
CA CYS A 74 -5.36 -0.33 -1.15
C CYS A 74 -6.29 -1.33 -0.43
N GLY A 75 -5.88 -1.86 0.73
CA GLY A 75 -6.77 -2.53 1.67
C GLY A 75 -7.06 -4.01 1.42
N ILE A 76 -6.38 -4.71 0.50
CA ILE A 76 -6.76 -6.08 0.11
C ILE A 76 -5.93 -7.12 0.87
N LYS A 77 -6.59 -8.00 1.62
CA LYS A 77 -5.95 -9.13 2.32
C LYS A 77 -6.72 -10.43 2.15
N MET A 78 -6.00 -11.55 2.11
CA MET A 78 -6.60 -12.88 2.27
C MET A 78 -6.99 -13.08 3.74
N ALA A 79 -8.25 -13.44 3.99
CA ALA A 79 -8.78 -13.69 5.33
C ALA A 79 -8.96 -15.18 5.65
N GLY A 80 -8.75 -16.03 4.66
CA GLY A 80 -8.88 -17.49 4.74
C GLY A 80 -9.22 -18.08 3.37
N GLU A 81 -9.56 -19.36 3.37
CA GLU A 81 -10.07 -20.03 2.17
C GLU A 81 -11.35 -19.33 1.67
N ASN A 82 -11.38 -18.97 0.38
CA ASN A 82 -12.48 -18.28 -0.29
C ASN A 82 -12.96 -16.97 0.40
N ARG A 83 -12.11 -16.31 1.20
CA ARG A 83 -12.47 -15.10 1.96
C ARG A 83 -11.42 -14.02 1.86
N PHE A 84 -11.88 -12.80 1.60
CA PHE A 84 -11.05 -11.59 1.59
C PHE A 84 -11.43 -10.65 2.73
N LYS A 85 -10.49 -9.79 3.11
CA LYS A 85 -10.72 -8.57 3.87
C LYS A 85 -10.38 -7.39 2.96
N ILE A 86 -11.27 -6.41 2.92
CA ILE A 86 -11.13 -5.18 2.15
C ILE A 86 -11.30 -4.01 3.11
N ALA A 87 -10.20 -3.39 3.50
CA ALA A 87 -10.17 -2.30 4.46
C ALA A 87 -9.14 -1.25 4.00
N PRO A 88 -9.42 -0.49 2.92
CA PRO A 88 -8.52 0.56 2.48
C PRO A 88 -8.40 1.66 3.54
N VAL A 89 -7.20 2.21 3.66
CA VAL A 89 -6.87 3.34 4.53
C VAL A 89 -6.43 4.51 3.64
N PRO A 90 -7.36 5.30 3.06
CA PRO A 90 -7.02 6.49 2.30
C PRO A 90 -6.27 7.51 3.15
N GLY A 91 -5.31 8.22 2.56
CA GLY A 91 -4.58 9.27 3.27
C GLY A 91 -3.45 9.88 2.46
N GLY A 92 -2.61 10.64 3.15
CA GLY A 92 -1.50 11.36 2.55
C GLY A 92 -1.96 12.46 1.59
N HIS A 93 -1.11 12.81 0.63
CA HIS A 93 -1.46 13.74 -0.46
C HIS A 93 -2.19 13.05 -1.62
N PHE A 94 -2.48 11.76 -1.52
CA PHE A 94 -3.15 11.00 -2.57
C PHE A 94 -4.65 11.32 -2.62
N SER A 95 -5.14 11.60 -3.83
CA SER A 95 -6.58 11.76 -4.09
C SER A 95 -7.25 10.49 -4.59
N HIS A 96 -6.47 9.46 -4.94
CA HIS A 96 -6.96 8.15 -5.29
C HIS A 96 -5.86 7.10 -5.13
N ALA A 97 -6.26 5.85 -4.92
CA ALA A 97 -5.39 4.69 -5.04
C ALA A 97 -6.23 3.46 -5.40
N GLY A 98 -5.59 2.42 -5.91
CA GLY A 98 -6.26 1.16 -6.14
C GLY A 98 -5.31 0.08 -6.58
N MET A 99 -5.75 -1.16 -6.37
CA MET A 99 -5.06 -2.34 -6.86
C MET A 99 -6.05 -3.41 -7.29
N THR A 100 -5.55 -4.34 -8.10
CA THR A 100 -6.19 -5.64 -8.30
C THR A 100 -5.18 -6.73 -7.99
N TYR A 101 -5.67 -7.83 -7.42
CA TYR A 101 -4.88 -9.00 -7.11
C TYR A 101 -5.49 -10.22 -7.80
N ASP A 102 -4.71 -10.88 -8.65
CA ASP A 102 -5.09 -12.12 -9.32
C ASP A 102 -4.86 -13.29 -8.37
N SER A 103 -5.86 -13.56 -7.53
CA SER A 103 -5.84 -14.67 -6.58
C SER A 103 -6.15 -16.00 -7.26
N VAL A 104 -5.95 -17.10 -6.52
CA VAL A 104 -6.38 -18.45 -6.96
C VAL A 104 -7.90 -18.57 -7.19
N TYR A 105 -8.70 -17.64 -6.67
CA TYR A 105 -10.15 -17.59 -6.84
C TYR A 105 -10.61 -16.65 -7.95
N GLY A 106 -9.68 -15.94 -8.58
CA GLY A 106 -9.96 -14.88 -9.54
C GLY A 106 -9.52 -13.50 -9.04
N LYS A 107 -9.83 -12.47 -9.83
CA LYS A 107 -9.40 -11.10 -9.58
C LYS A 107 -10.23 -10.49 -8.45
N VAL A 108 -9.56 -10.05 -7.39
CA VAL A 108 -10.12 -9.19 -6.34
C VAL A 108 -9.59 -7.77 -6.54
N GLY A 109 -10.42 -6.76 -6.29
CA GLY A 109 -10.08 -5.37 -6.55
C GLY A 109 -10.63 -4.44 -5.48
N CYS A 110 -9.87 -3.39 -5.19
CA CYS A 110 -10.28 -2.28 -4.35
C CYS A 110 -9.60 -1.02 -4.86
N SER A 111 -10.39 0.02 -5.08
CA SER A 111 -9.88 1.37 -5.31
C SER A 111 -10.73 2.38 -4.57
N TRP A 112 -10.13 3.52 -4.27
CA TRP A 112 -10.81 4.64 -3.65
C TRP A 112 -10.45 5.94 -4.33
N LYS A 113 -11.35 6.91 -4.26
CA LYS A 113 -11.17 8.28 -4.74
C LYS A 113 -11.74 9.26 -3.74
N LYS A 114 -10.92 10.23 -3.34
CA LYS A 114 -11.32 11.36 -2.49
C LYS A 114 -11.90 12.49 -3.34
N TYR A 115 -13.08 12.97 -2.98
CA TYR A 115 -13.70 14.15 -3.58
C TYR A 115 -13.35 15.43 -2.80
N ALA A 116 -13.63 16.57 -3.43
CA ALA A 116 -13.31 17.89 -2.87
C ALA A 116 -14.12 18.22 -1.59
N ASP A 117 -15.29 17.61 -1.41
CA ASP A 117 -16.12 17.74 -0.21
C ASP A 117 -15.65 16.85 0.95
N GLY A 118 -14.55 16.12 0.77
CA GLY A 118 -13.98 15.21 1.76
C GLY A 118 -14.62 13.82 1.79
N THR A 119 -15.60 13.55 0.93
CA THR A 119 -16.18 12.21 0.78
C THR A 119 -15.28 11.30 -0.06
N TYR A 120 -15.53 10.00 0.03
CA TYR A 120 -14.79 8.98 -0.70
C TYR A 120 -15.76 8.12 -1.49
N ALA A 121 -15.44 7.84 -2.75
CA ALA A 121 -16.03 6.73 -3.49
C ALA A 121 -15.07 5.53 -3.46
N TYR A 122 -15.64 4.33 -3.38
CA TYR A 122 -14.92 3.08 -3.42
C TYR A 122 -15.46 2.20 -4.54
N HIS A 123 -14.56 1.50 -5.23
CA HIS A 123 -14.92 0.46 -6.19
C HIS A 123 -14.30 -0.85 -5.73
N ILE A 124 -15.14 -1.87 -5.56
CA ILE A 124 -14.76 -3.18 -5.02
C ILE A 124 -15.18 -4.28 -5.98
N LEU A 125 -14.24 -5.18 -6.27
CA LEU A 125 -14.47 -6.40 -7.03
C LEU A 125 -14.21 -7.62 -6.13
N VAL A 126 -15.23 -8.46 -5.98
CA VAL A 126 -15.16 -9.72 -5.23
C VAL A 126 -15.33 -10.89 -6.22
N PRO A 127 -14.34 -11.78 -6.35
CA PRO A 127 -14.41 -12.84 -7.35
C PRO A 127 -15.47 -13.92 -7.01
N PRO A 128 -15.97 -14.65 -8.03
CA PRO A 128 -16.94 -15.74 -7.83
C PRO A 128 -16.54 -16.75 -6.76
N ASN A 129 -17.54 -17.34 -6.09
CA ASN A 129 -17.36 -18.32 -5.00
C ASN A 129 -16.54 -17.83 -3.79
N THR A 130 -16.41 -16.51 -3.62
CA THR A 130 -15.76 -15.90 -2.46
C THR A 130 -16.65 -14.84 -1.80
N THR A 131 -16.26 -14.40 -0.61
CA THR A 131 -16.85 -13.25 0.09
C THR A 131 -15.76 -12.30 0.57
N ALA A 132 -16.12 -11.03 0.75
CA ALA A 132 -15.24 -10.02 1.31
C ALA A 132 -15.85 -9.39 2.56
N GLU A 133 -15.09 -9.36 3.65
CA GLU A 133 -15.37 -8.49 4.79
C GLU A 133 -14.84 -7.09 4.47
N VAL A 134 -15.76 -6.14 4.27
CA VAL A 134 -15.46 -4.78 3.88
C VAL A 134 -15.60 -3.84 5.08
N SER A 135 -14.54 -3.09 5.37
CA SER A 135 -14.50 -2.08 6.44
C SER A 135 -13.99 -0.76 5.86
N LEU A 136 -14.92 0.10 5.42
CA LEU A 136 -14.59 1.42 4.89
C LEU A 136 -14.54 2.46 6.02
N PRO A 137 -13.60 3.43 5.99
CA PRO A 137 -13.53 4.52 6.95
C PRO A 137 -14.88 5.23 7.16
N GLY A 138 -15.33 5.33 8.40
CA GLY A 138 -16.59 6.00 8.76
C GLY A 138 -17.86 5.20 8.45
N CYS A 139 -17.76 4.01 7.85
CA CYS A 139 -18.89 3.15 7.54
C CYS A 139 -18.97 1.96 8.50
N LYS A 140 -20.17 1.38 8.63
CA LYS A 140 -20.33 0.10 9.31
C LYS A 140 -19.73 -1.02 8.45
N ALA A 141 -18.94 -1.91 9.06
CA ALA A 141 -18.42 -3.08 8.38
C ALA A 141 -19.56 -3.95 7.82
N GLN A 142 -19.35 -4.51 6.64
CA GLN A 142 -20.31 -5.34 5.91
C GLN A 142 -19.63 -6.50 5.21
N THR A 143 -20.37 -7.57 4.93
CA THR A 143 -19.89 -8.67 4.11
C THR A 143 -20.51 -8.58 2.72
N LEU A 144 -19.68 -8.49 1.70
CA LEU A 144 -20.10 -8.52 0.30
C LEU A 144 -19.91 -9.93 -0.28
N PRO A 145 -20.93 -10.48 -0.98
CA PRO A 145 -20.73 -11.68 -1.80
C PRO A 145 -19.92 -11.35 -3.07
N ALA A 146 -19.72 -12.34 -3.93
CA ALA A 146 -19.16 -12.13 -5.25
C ALA A 146 -19.96 -11.09 -6.05
N GLY A 147 -19.25 -10.17 -6.72
CA GLY A 147 -19.85 -9.07 -7.44
C GLY A 147 -18.92 -7.89 -7.62
N GLU A 148 -19.45 -6.85 -8.24
CA GLU A 148 -18.80 -5.56 -8.43
C GLU A 148 -19.67 -4.49 -7.78
N TYR A 149 -19.04 -3.60 -7.01
CA TYR A 149 -19.73 -2.67 -6.12
C TYR A 149 -19.11 -1.28 -6.22
N ASP A 150 -19.95 -0.27 -6.44
CA ASP A 150 -19.64 1.14 -6.24
C ASP A 150 -20.26 1.60 -4.91
N LEU A 151 -19.44 2.06 -3.97
CA LEU A 151 -19.82 2.44 -2.61
C LEU A 151 -19.42 3.87 -2.26
#